data_AF-A0A942AWY1-F1
#
_entry.id   AF-A0A942AWY1-F1
#
_cell.length_a   1.000
_cell.length_b   1.000
_cell.length_c   1.000
_cell.angle_alpha   90.00
_cell.angle_beta   90.00
_cell.angle_gamma   90.00
#
_symmetry.space_group_name_H-M   'P 1'
#
loop_
_entity.id
_entity.type
_entity.pdbx_description
1 polymer ?
#
loop_
_entity_poly.entity_id
_entity_poly.type
_entity_poly.pdbx_seq_one_letter_code
_entity_poly.pdbx_strand_id
1 'polypeptide(L)'
;MQTDDRVATKPVAAALLADVVCVVVFCTLGRRSHDEGLSIAGIAETAWPFLTGAGVGWLVARGWRRPLSLTPTGVAVWLCTVVVGMMLRKATSQGTAVSFIVVASLVTAVLLLGWRAVAALLARRGGQRV
;
A
#
# COMPACT_ATOMS: atom_id res chain seq x y z
N MET A 1 -28.91 3.30 19.28
CA MET A 1 -27.45 3.27 19.52
C MET A 1 -26.80 2.47 18.38
N GLN A 2 -26.57 3.08 17.21
CA GLN A 2 -26.06 2.38 16.00
C GLN A 2 -25.29 3.33 15.02
N THR A 3 -24.98 4.56 15.42
CA THR A 3 -24.49 5.62 14.52
C THR A 3 -22.97 5.83 14.52
N ASP A 4 -22.24 5.37 15.55
CA ASP A 4 -20.79 5.60 15.67
C ASP A 4 -19.94 4.63 14.82
N ASP A 5 -20.34 3.36 14.69
CA ASP A 5 -19.52 2.34 14.03
C ASP A 5 -19.37 2.58 12.51
N ARG A 6 -20.41 3.11 11.86
CA ARG A 6 -20.37 3.42 10.42
C ARG A 6 -19.40 4.55 10.09
N VAL A 7 -19.20 5.50 11.00
CA VAL A 7 -18.32 6.65 10.79
C VAL A 7 -16.86 6.23 10.95
N ALA A 8 -16.54 5.35 11.91
CA ALA A 8 -15.19 4.81 12.10
C ALA A 8 -14.77 3.81 11.00
N THR A 9 -15.70 3.07 10.40
CA THR A 9 -15.39 2.04 9.39
C THR A 9 -15.06 2.64 8.01
N LYS A 10 -15.71 3.74 7.62
CA LYS A 10 -15.47 4.44 6.34
C LYS A 10 -14.00 4.84 6.10
N PRO A 11 -13.30 5.51 7.04
CA PRO A 11 -11.90 5.90 6.83
C PRO A 11 -10.96 4.69 6.77
N VAL A 12 -11.28 3.60 7.48
CA VAL A 12 -10.50 2.35 7.41
C VAL A 12 -10.64 1.71 6.04
N ALA A 13 -11.88 1.54 5.55
CA ALA A 13 -12.14 0.95 4.24
C ALA A 13 -11.55 1.79 3.10
N ALA A 14 -11.67 3.13 3.17
CA ALA A 14 -11.07 4.03 2.20
C ALA A 14 -9.54 3.94 2.18
N ALA A 15 -8.90 3.88 3.35
CA ALA A 15 -7.45 3.74 3.46
C ALA A 15 -6.94 2.38 2.96
N LEU A 16 -7.64 1.29 3.27
CA LEU A 16 -7.34 -0.04 2.74
C LEU A 16 -7.44 -0.05 1.21
N LEU A 17 -8.53 0.50 0.66
CA LEU A 17 -8.71 0.59 -0.78
C LEU A 17 -7.61 1.43 -1.44
N ALA A 18 -7.24 2.56 -0.85
CA ALA A 18 -6.14 3.39 -1.35
C ALA A 18 -4.81 2.63 -1.41
N ASP A 19 -4.48 1.84 -0.39
CA ASP A 19 -3.28 1.00 -0.40
C ASP A 19 -3.33 -0.10 -1.46
N VAL A 20 -4.47 -0.80 -1.57
CA VAL A 20 -4.68 -1.82 -2.60
C VAL A 20 -4.49 -1.21 -3.99
N VAL A 21 -5.11 -0.06 -4.25
CA VAL A 21 -4.97 0.67 -5.53
C VAL A 21 -3.51 1.06 -5.76
N CYS A 22 -2.81 1.59 -4.75
CA CYS A 22 -1.38 1.93 -4.86
C CYS A 22 -0.54 0.72 -5.28
N VAL A 23 -0.73 -0.43 -4.63
CA VAL A 23 0.01 -1.66 -4.95
C VAL A 23 -0.34 -2.18 -6.35
N VAL A 24 -1.63 -2.20 -6.71
CA VAL A 24 -2.07 -2.64 -8.05
C VAL A 24 -1.53 -1.71 -9.14
N VAL A 25 -1.52 -0.39 -8.92
CA VAL A 25 -0.93 0.60 -9.83
C VAL A 25 0.57 0.34 -9.99
N PHE A 26 1.30 0.15 -8.87
CA PHE A 26 2.72 -0.19 -8.91
C PHE A 26 2.98 -1.45 -9.75
N CYS A 27 2.23 -2.53 -9.52
CA CYS A 27 2.42 -3.78 -10.25
C CYS A 27 2.05 -3.64 -11.73
N THR A 28 0.96 -2.94 -12.05
CA THR A 28 0.52 -2.71 -13.43
C THR A 28 1.56 -1.90 -14.21
N LEU A 29 2.06 -0.81 -13.62
CA LEU A 29 3.09 0.03 -14.23
C LEU A 29 4.41 -0.72 -14.35
N GLY A 30 4.83 -1.46 -13.32
CA GLY A 30 6.04 -2.28 -13.35
C GLY A 30 6.01 -3.31 -14.48
N ARG A 31 4.90 -4.03 -14.65
CA ARG A 31 4.71 -4.98 -15.76
C ARG A 31 4.85 -4.28 -17.11
N ARG A 32 4.15 -3.16 -17.29
CA ARG A 32 4.22 -2.36 -18.53
C ARG A 32 5.65 -1.88 -18.82
N SER A 33 6.40 -1.45 -17.80
CA SER A 33 7.78 -0.98 -17.93
C SER A 33 8.78 -2.08 -18.30
N HIS A 34 8.46 -3.34 -18.02
CA HIS A 34 9.27 -4.50 -18.38
C HIS A 34 8.75 -5.22 -19.64
N ASP A 35 7.89 -4.56 -20.42
CA ASP A 35 7.21 -5.13 -21.61
C ASP A 35 6.48 -6.46 -21.32
N GLU A 36 6.05 -6.65 -20.07
CA GLU A 36 5.24 -7.79 -19.68
C GLU A 36 3.76 -7.54 -20.03
N GLY A 37 3.06 -8.58 -20.50
CA GLY A 37 1.65 -8.48 -20.88
C GLY A 37 0.73 -8.02 -19.73
N LEU A 38 -0.27 -7.18 -20.04
CA LEU A 38 -1.24 -6.63 -19.08
C LEU A 38 -2.52 -7.48 -19.01
N SER A 39 -2.39 -8.75 -18.62
CA SER A 39 -3.55 -9.59 -18.30
C SER A 39 -3.94 -9.43 -16.82
N ILE A 40 -5.24 -9.63 -16.51
CA ILE A 40 -5.73 -9.60 -15.12
C ILE A 40 -4.96 -10.61 -14.26
N ALA A 41 -4.76 -11.83 -14.77
CA ALA A 41 -4.00 -12.87 -14.10
C ALA A 41 -2.53 -12.47 -13.87
N GLY A 42 -1.87 -11.86 -14.86
CA GLY A 42 -0.48 -11.41 -14.72
C GLY A 42 -0.30 -10.28 -13.70
N ILE A 43 -1.25 -9.34 -13.66
CA ILE A 43 -1.28 -8.28 -12.65
C ILE A 43 -1.50 -8.90 -11.26
N ALA A 44 -2.46 -9.81 -11.11
CA ALA A 44 -2.71 -10.51 -9.86
C ALA A 44 -1.49 -11.31 -9.38
N GLU A 45 -0.82 -12.03 -10.29
CA GLU A 45 0.40 -12.80 -10.01
C GLU A 45 1.55 -11.91 -9.51
N THR A 46 1.65 -10.70 -10.06
CA THR A 46 2.66 -9.73 -9.65
C THR A 46 2.29 -9.03 -8.34
N ALA A 47 1.01 -8.80 -8.09
CA ALA A 47 0.51 -7.98 -6.98
C ALA A 47 0.35 -8.75 -5.66
N TRP A 48 -0.03 -10.03 -5.70
CA TRP A 48 -0.34 -10.78 -4.47
C TRP A 48 0.79 -10.80 -3.43
N PRO A 49 2.10 -10.86 -3.78
CA PRO A 49 3.17 -10.81 -2.77
C PRO A 49 3.18 -9.49 -2.02
N PHE A 50 3.04 -8.38 -2.75
CA PHE A 50 3.04 -7.03 -2.19
C PHE A 50 1.76 -6.72 -1.41
N LEU A 51 0.60 -7.15 -1.91
CA LEU A 51 -0.68 -7.03 -1.21
C LEU A 51 -0.65 -7.81 0.11
N THR A 52 -0.04 -9.00 0.12
CA THR A 52 0.18 -9.78 1.35
C THR A 52 1.04 -8.99 2.34
N GLY A 53 2.15 -8.41 1.88
CA GLY A 53 2.99 -7.56 2.71
C GLY A 53 2.28 -6.32 3.24
N ALA A 54 1.46 -5.66 2.43
CA ALA A 54 0.64 -4.53 2.87
C ALA A 54 -0.35 -4.95 3.97
N GLY A 55 -1.02 -6.09 3.79
CA GLY A 55 -1.90 -6.68 4.80
C GLY A 55 -1.18 -6.98 6.12
N VAL A 56 0.02 -7.57 6.06
CA VAL A 56 0.86 -7.79 7.25
C VAL A 56 1.19 -6.46 7.94
N GLY A 57 1.57 -5.43 7.20
CA GLY A 57 1.87 -4.13 7.78
C GLY A 57 0.66 -3.45 8.46
N TRP A 58 -0.54 -3.64 7.90
CA TRP A 58 -1.79 -3.23 8.55
C TRP A 58 -2.00 -3.93 9.88
N LEU A 59 -1.77 -5.25 9.94
CA LEU A 59 -1.87 -6.03 11.18
C LEU A 59 -0.84 -5.57 12.22
N VAL A 60 0.43 -5.44 11.81
CA VAL A 60 1.55 -5.01 12.67
C VAL A 60 1.29 -3.63 13.28
N ALA A 61 0.83 -2.66 12.49
CA ALA A 61 0.55 -1.32 12.98
C ALA A 61 -0.77 -1.20 13.74
N ARG A 62 -1.64 -2.23 13.69
CA ARG A 62 -3.07 -2.12 14.00
C ARG A 62 -3.69 -0.94 13.26
N GLY A 63 -3.49 -0.91 11.94
CA GLY A 63 -3.77 0.24 11.07
C GLY A 63 -5.20 0.75 11.17
N TRP A 64 -6.16 -0.09 11.55
CA TRP A 64 -7.55 0.29 11.81
C TRP A 64 -7.70 1.33 12.93
N ARG A 65 -6.73 1.45 13.85
CA ARG A 65 -6.75 2.49 14.89
C ARG A 65 -6.36 3.88 14.37
N ARG A 66 -5.48 3.94 13.37
CA ARG A 66 -4.94 5.19 12.80
C ARG A 66 -4.68 5.02 11.29
N PRO A 67 -5.73 4.82 10.47
CA PRO A 67 -5.58 4.37 9.07
C PRO A 67 -4.87 5.39 8.17
N LEU A 68 -5.04 6.68 8.48
CA LEU A 68 -4.47 7.80 7.72
C LEU A 68 -3.08 8.23 8.24
N SER A 69 -2.56 7.64 9.33
CA SER A 69 -1.31 8.12 9.91
C SER A 69 -0.09 7.67 9.09
N LEU A 70 0.82 8.62 8.82
CA LEU A 70 2.12 8.31 8.20
C LEU A 70 2.94 7.38 9.08
N THR A 71 3.01 7.69 10.38
CA THR A 71 3.61 6.84 11.40
C THR A 71 2.58 6.53 12.50
N PRO A 72 2.52 5.29 13.02
CA PRO A 72 3.28 4.11 12.56
C PRO A 72 2.69 3.43 11.31
N THR A 73 1.42 3.67 10.96
CA THR A 73 0.69 2.87 9.96
C THR A 73 1.32 2.86 8.58
N GLY A 74 1.51 4.03 7.95
CA GLY A 74 2.10 4.12 6.61
C GLY A 74 3.48 3.47 6.51
N VAL A 75 4.37 3.78 7.45
CA VAL A 75 5.73 3.20 7.48
C VAL A 75 5.71 1.69 7.66
N ALA A 76 4.88 1.16 8.56
CA ALA A 76 4.75 -0.29 8.74
C ALA A 76 4.19 -0.98 7.49
N VAL A 77 3.14 -0.43 6.89
CA VAL A 77 2.56 -0.93 5.62
C VAL A 77 3.61 -0.95 4.52
N TRP A 78 4.36 0.13 4.33
CA TRP A 78 5.40 0.20 3.32
C TRP A 78 6.53 -0.82 3.57
N LEU A 79 7.10 -0.86 4.78
CA LEU A 79 8.19 -1.79 5.10
C LEU A 79 7.75 -3.25 4.93
N CYS A 80 6.57 -3.61 5.43
CA CYS A 80 6.06 -4.97 5.25
C CYS A 80 5.73 -5.28 3.78
N THR A 81 5.19 -4.33 3.01
CA THR A 81 4.95 -4.49 1.56
C THR A 81 6.22 -4.87 0.83
N VAL A 82 7.33 -4.18 1.11
CA VAL A 82 8.63 -4.47 0.49
C VAL A 82 9.20 -5.79 1.00
N VAL A 83 9.35 -5.95 2.33
CA VAL A 83 10.06 -7.10 2.91
C VAL A 83 9.32 -8.40 2.61
N VAL A 84 8.03 -8.47 2.95
CA VAL A 84 7.22 -9.69 2.73
C VAL A 84 7.02 -9.91 1.23
N GLY A 85 6.81 -8.85 0.45
CA GLY A 85 6.69 -8.95 -1.01
C GLY A 85 7.92 -9.59 -1.64
N MET A 86 9.13 -9.14 -1.29
CA MET A 86 10.37 -9.72 -1.81
C MET A 86 10.61 -11.15 -1.32
N MET A 87 10.28 -11.46 -0.06
CA MET A 87 10.39 -12.82 0.47
C MET A 87 9.47 -13.79 -0.26
N LEU A 88 8.21 -13.40 -0.48
CA LEU A 88 7.23 -14.22 -1.20
C LEU A 88 7.61 -14.37 -2.66
N ARG A 89 8.03 -13.30 -3.34
CA ARG A 89 8.53 -13.37 -4.72
C ARG A 89 9.69 -14.35 -4.84
N LYS A 90 10.66 -14.29 -3.92
CA LYS A 90 11.79 -15.23 -3.89
C LYS A 90 11.31 -16.67 -3.66
N ALA A 91 10.36 -16.87 -2.75
CA ALA A 91 9.81 -18.19 -2.42
C ALA A 91 9.00 -18.81 -3.57
N THR A 92 8.40 -17.99 -4.43
CA THR A 92 7.62 -18.43 -5.60
C THR A 92 8.38 -18.27 -6.91
N SER A 93 9.72 -18.19 -6.85
CA SER A 93 10.61 -18.10 -8.01
C SER A 93 10.30 -16.93 -8.96
N GLN A 94 9.70 -15.86 -8.44
CA GLN A 94 9.55 -14.59 -9.16
C GLN A 94 10.84 -13.78 -9.04
N GLY A 95 11.17 -13.00 -10.07
CA GLY A 95 12.40 -12.21 -10.11
C GLY A 95 12.51 -11.16 -8.99
N THR A 96 13.67 -11.10 -8.33
CA THR A 96 14.03 -10.14 -7.26
C THR A 96 15.43 -9.56 -7.48
N ALA A 97 15.67 -8.95 -8.64
CA ALA A 97 16.94 -8.25 -8.90
C ALA A 97 17.14 -7.09 -7.91
N VAL A 98 18.40 -6.76 -7.59
CA VAL A 98 18.71 -5.65 -6.66
C VAL A 98 18.10 -4.33 -7.14
N SER A 99 18.17 -4.06 -8.45
CA SER A 99 17.53 -2.90 -9.06
C SER A 99 16.01 -2.89 -8.85
N PHE A 100 15.36 -4.04 -8.98
CA PHE A 100 13.93 -4.19 -8.72
C PHE A 100 13.61 -3.90 -7.24
N ILE A 101 14.42 -4.36 -6.29
CA ILE A 101 14.22 -4.08 -4.86
C ILE A 101 14.26 -2.56 -4.60
N VAL A 102 15.25 -1.87 -5.15
CA VAL A 102 15.40 -0.41 -4.98
C VAL A 102 14.22 0.33 -5.58
N VAL A 103 13.90 0.08 -6.85
CA VAL A 103 12.79 0.78 -7.55
C VAL A 103 11.45 0.45 -6.90
N ALA A 104 11.17 -0.81 -6.58
CA ALA A 104 9.95 -1.21 -5.89
C ALA A 104 9.82 -0.50 -4.54
N SER A 105 10.90 -0.43 -3.76
CA SER A 105 10.90 0.25 -2.46
C SER A 105 10.58 1.73 -2.60
N LEU A 106 11.21 2.42 -3.56
CA LEU A 106 11.00 3.85 -3.79
C LEU A 106 9.60 4.15 -4.32
N VAL A 107 9.14 3.43 -5.35
CA VAL A 107 7.81 3.67 -5.94
C VAL A 107 6.71 3.35 -4.94
N THR A 108 6.80 2.23 -4.22
CA THR A 108 5.81 1.91 -3.18
C THR A 108 5.87 2.88 -1.99
N ALA A 109 7.05 3.41 -1.62
CA ALA A 109 7.17 4.47 -0.62
C ALA A 109 6.40 5.72 -1.06
N VAL A 110 6.66 6.19 -2.29
CA VAL A 110 6.00 7.37 -2.86
C VAL A 110 4.50 7.18 -2.90
N LEU A 111 4.00 6.01 -3.34
CA LEU A 111 2.57 5.76 -3.42
C LEU A 111 1.93 5.66 -2.03
N LEU A 112 2.38 4.71 -1.20
CA LEU A 112 1.75 4.38 0.09
C LEU A 112 1.92 5.48 1.15
N LEU A 113 3.08 6.13 1.20
CA LEU A 113 3.34 7.22 2.13
C LEU A 113 2.84 8.55 1.55
N GLY A 114 2.98 8.76 0.24
CA GLY A 114 2.59 10.02 -0.40
C GLY A 114 1.09 10.29 -0.29
N TRP A 115 0.22 9.30 -0.55
CA TRP A 115 -1.22 9.53 -0.42
C TRP A 115 -1.62 9.87 1.02
N ARG A 116 -0.98 9.25 2.02
CA ARG A 116 -1.20 9.55 3.45
C ARG A 116 -0.69 10.93 3.82
N ALA A 117 0.46 11.35 3.28
CA ALA A 117 0.98 12.70 3.48
C ALA A 117 0.02 13.74 2.91
N VAL A 118 -0.52 13.51 1.71
CA VAL A 118 -1.54 14.37 1.10
C VAL A 118 -2.80 14.42 1.97
N ALA A 119 -3.32 13.27 2.41
CA ALA A 119 -4.49 13.22 3.30
C ALA A 119 -4.28 14.00 4.61
N ALA A 120 -3.10 13.87 5.24
CA ALA A 120 -2.75 14.61 6.43
C ALA A 120 -2.66 16.13 6.19
N LEU A 121 -2.09 16.55 5.05
CA LEU A 121 -2.03 17.96 4.66
C LEU A 121 -3.43 18.54 4.40
N LEU A 122 -4.31 17.79 3.74
CA LEU A 122 -5.69 18.21 3.49
C LEU A 122 -6.50 18.33 4.78
N ALA A 123 -6.35 17.38 5.72
CA ALA A 123 -7.00 17.43 7.02
C ALA A 123 -6.58 18.67 7.84
N ARG A 124 -5.30 19.04 7.79
CA ARG A 124 -4.77 20.26 8.43
C ARG A 124 -5.39 21.54 7.87
N ARG A 125 -5.59 21.61 6.54
CA ARG A 125 -6.20 22.77 5.87
C ARG A 125 -7.70 22.90 6.16
N GLY A 126 -8.40 21.79 6.35
CA GLY A 126 -9.83 21.80 6.72
C GLY A 126 -10.08 22.32 8.14
N GLY A 127 -9.19 22.01 9.08
CA GLY A 127 -9.28 22.48 10.47
C GLY A 127 -8.91 23.94 10.70
N GLN A 128 -8.27 24.61 9.74
CA GLN A 128 -7.91 26.04 9.80
C GLN A 128 -9.00 26.98 9.23
N ARG A 129 -10.10 26.44 8.70
CA ARG A 129 -11.19 27.21 8.08
C ARG A 129 -12.44 27.33 8.96
N VAL A 130 -12.30 27.11 10.27
CA VAL A 130 -13.35 27.24 11.29
C VAL A 130 -12.84 28.19 12.35
#